data_AF-A0AAE1JLC1-F1
#
_entry.id   AF-A0AAE1JLC1-F1
#
_cell.length_a   1.000
_cell.length_b   1.000
_cell.length_c   1.000
_cell.angle_alpha   90.00
_cell.angle_beta   90.00
_cell.angle_gamma   90.00
#
_symmetry.space_group_name_H-M   'P 1'
#
loop_
_entity.id
_entity.type
_entity.pdbx_description
1 polymer ?
#
loop_
_entity_poly.entity_id
_entity_poly.type
_entity_poly.pdbx_seq_one_letter_code
_entity_poly.pdbx_strand_id
1 'polypeptide(L)'
;MNKFYMIGRDKSRTSWKVLKIDRLETAELNITEDSMMYSEIECCDLLRRIHEGTMSTGGLKFVTTCYGIIGFIKFLEPYYMLLITNRRKIGTICGHATYTITKSEMIPVPHPSVRSKMAYSKDENRYKKLLCSLDLRKDFFFSYSYHVMRSLQKNLSENNTAGHKLYETMFVWNEFLTREIRNNLQNSTWTIALVHGFFKQVHLHAQILGES
;
A
#
# COMPACT_ATOMS: atom_id res chain seq x y z
N MET A 1 -22.51 8.35 -2.97
CA MET A 1 -21.11 8.43 -3.42
C MET A 1 -20.26 7.63 -2.45
N ASN A 2 -19.42 6.71 -2.92
CA ASN A 2 -18.55 5.94 -2.04
C ASN A 2 -17.20 6.65 -1.93
N LYS A 3 -16.99 7.37 -0.83
CA LYS A 3 -15.68 7.94 -0.47
C LYS A 3 -15.00 6.97 0.48
N PHE A 4 -13.72 6.69 0.25
CA PHE A 4 -12.89 5.90 1.13
C PHE A 4 -11.95 6.83 1.90
N TYR A 5 -11.79 6.54 3.19
CA TYR A 5 -10.85 7.22 4.07
C TYR A 5 -9.88 6.16 4.60
N MET A 6 -8.59 6.41 4.44
CA MET A 6 -7.54 5.56 4.99
C MET A 6 -6.76 6.35 6.02
N ILE A 7 -6.58 5.73 7.19
CA ILE A 7 -5.89 6.34 8.32
C ILE A 7 -4.52 5.69 8.44
N GLY A 8 -3.50 6.48 8.18
CA GLY A 8 -2.10 6.11 8.35
C GLY A 8 -1.64 6.52 9.73
N ARG A 9 -0.81 5.68 10.35
CA ARG A 9 -0.16 6.01 11.62
C ARG A 9 1.29 5.57 11.60
N ASP A 10 2.13 6.29 12.32
CA ASP A 10 3.50 5.89 12.55
C ASP A 10 3.60 4.68 13.52
N LYS A 11 4.83 4.19 13.71
CA LYS A 11 5.10 3.06 14.61
C LYS A 11 4.90 3.44 16.08
N SER A 12 5.26 4.67 16.46
CA SER A 12 5.15 5.21 17.81
C SER A 12 3.72 5.56 18.22
N ARG A 13 2.77 5.61 17.27
CA ARG A 13 1.41 6.12 17.51
C ARG A 13 1.47 7.53 18.08
N THR A 14 2.20 8.39 17.40
CA THR A 14 2.32 9.81 17.74
C THR A 14 1.84 10.70 16.61
N SER A 15 1.69 10.15 15.41
CA SER A 15 1.30 10.90 14.23
C SER A 15 0.38 10.09 13.34
N TRP A 16 -0.73 10.71 12.97
CA TRP A 16 -1.76 10.17 12.09
C TRP A 16 -1.90 11.05 10.85
N LYS A 17 -2.14 10.40 9.72
CA LYS A 17 -2.43 11.02 8.44
C LYS A 17 -3.72 10.45 7.88
N VAL A 18 -4.39 11.24 7.05
CA VAL A 18 -5.64 10.85 6.40
C VAL A 18 -5.48 10.91 4.89
N LEU A 19 -5.72 9.78 4.23
CA LEU A 19 -5.83 9.70 2.79
C LEU A 19 -7.30 9.59 2.41
N LYS A 20 -7.73 10.44 1.48
CA LYS A 20 -9.08 10.46 0.93
C LYS A 20 -9.01 9.92 -0.49
N ILE A 21 -9.82 8.91 -0.78
CA ILE A 21 -9.92 8.28 -2.08
C ILE A 21 -11.37 8.35 -2.53
N ASP A 22 -11.62 8.98 -3.66
CA ASP A 22 -12.94 9.02 -4.26
C ASP A 22 -12.87 8.95 -5.77
N ARG A 23 -14.01 8.64 -6.36
CA ARG A 23 -14.18 8.58 -7.81
C ARG A 23 -15.41 9.39 -8.16
N LEU A 24 -15.21 10.71 -8.19
CA LEU A 24 -16.23 11.69 -8.60
C LEU A 24 -16.35 11.77 -10.12
N GLU A 25 -15.26 11.50 -10.84
CA GLU A 25 -15.23 11.43 -12.30
C GLU A 25 -15.09 9.99 -12.78
N THR A 26 -15.64 9.68 -13.95
CA THR A 26 -15.57 8.31 -14.50
C THR A 26 -14.18 7.98 -15.05
N ALA A 27 -13.43 8.98 -15.52
CA ALA A 27 -12.12 8.77 -16.11
C ALA A 27 -11.04 8.50 -15.05
N GLU A 28 -11.06 9.26 -13.95
CA GLU A 28 -9.92 9.41 -13.04
C GLU A 28 -10.25 9.00 -11.60
N LEU A 29 -9.22 8.61 -10.85
CA LEU A 29 -9.30 8.31 -9.42
C LEU A 29 -8.70 9.48 -8.62
N ASN A 30 -9.52 10.13 -7.79
CA ASN A 30 -9.06 11.22 -6.94
C ASN A 30 -8.44 10.64 -5.68
N ILE A 31 -7.16 10.95 -5.47
CA ILE A 31 -6.42 10.54 -4.27
C ILE A 31 -5.77 11.79 -3.68
N THR A 32 -6.18 12.15 -2.47
CA THR A 32 -5.68 13.35 -1.78
C THR A 32 -5.25 13.01 -0.37
N GLU A 33 -4.06 13.45 0.03
CA GLU A 33 -3.58 13.40 1.41
C GLU A 33 -4.00 14.69 2.12
N ASP A 34 -4.55 14.57 3.32
CA ASP A 34 -4.76 15.73 4.19
C ASP A 34 -3.40 16.23 4.69
N SER A 35 -3.10 17.51 4.49
CA SER A 35 -1.80 18.10 4.83
C SER A 35 -1.57 18.21 6.34
N MET A 36 -2.64 18.09 7.14
CA MET A 36 -2.54 18.13 8.59
C MET A 36 -2.02 16.81 9.17
N MET A 37 -1.16 16.93 10.18
CA MET A 37 -0.76 15.84 11.04
C MET A 37 -1.69 15.83 12.25
N TYR A 38 -2.28 14.68 12.53
CA TYR A 38 -3.24 14.51 13.63
C TYR A 38 -2.62 13.72 14.78
N SER A 39 -3.09 13.99 16.00
CA SER A 39 -3.04 13.06 17.13
C SER A 39 -4.14 11.99 17.01
N GLU A 40 -4.10 10.97 17.88
CA GLU A 40 -5.13 9.94 17.93
C GLU A 40 -6.52 10.52 18.17
N ILE A 41 -6.62 11.45 19.12
CA ILE A 41 -7.89 12.07 19.54
C ILE A 41 -8.47 12.91 18.40
N GLU A 42 -7.66 13.76 17.78
CA GLU A 42 -8.11 14.61 16.66
C GLU A 42 -8.55 13.76 15.46
N CYS A 43 -7.85 12.65 15.20
CA CYS A 43 -8.23 11.73 14.13
C CYS A 43 -9.56 11.04 14.45
N CYS A 44 -9.76 10.57 15.69
CA CYS A 44 -11.04 10.01 16.13
C CYS A 44 -12.18 11.02 16.00
N ASP A 45 -11.94 12.28 16.36
CA ASP A 45 -12.92 13.36 16.26
C ASP A 45 -13.24 13.72 14.80
N LEU A 46 -12.23 13.71 13.93
CA LEU A 46 -12.43 13.88 12.50
C LEU A 46 -13.31 12.76 11.93
N LEU A 47 -13.00 11.50 12.23
CA LEU A 47 -13.79 10.36 11.75
C LEU A 47 -15.22 10.38 12.28
N ARG A 48 -15.42 10.76 13.54
CA ARG A 48 -16.74 10.94 14.15
C ARG A 48 -17.55 12.01 13.42
N ARG A 49 -16.98 13.20 13.18
CA ARG A 49 -17.65 14.28 12.43
C ARG A 49 -18.02 13.85 11.01
N ILE A 50 -17.14 13.11 10.33
CA ILE A 50 -17.44 12.56 8.99
C ILE A 50 -18.58 11.55 9.07
N HIS A 51 -18.56 10.66 10.06
CA HIS A 51 -19.61 9.66 10.27
C HIS A 51 -20.97 10.33 10.49
N GLU A 52 -21.06 11.28 11.44
CA GLU A 52 -22.26 12.05 11.74
C GLU A 52 -22.77 12.82 10.50
N GLY A 53 -21.87 13.50 9.78
CA GLY A 53 -22.21 14.23 8.56
C GLY A 53 -22.64 13.35 7.38
N THR A 54 -22.38 12.04 7.43
CA THR A 54 -22.76 11.08 6.38
C THR A 54 -23.85 10.10 6.82
N MET A 55 -24.46 10.30 7.98
CA MET A 55 -25.48 9.39 8.53
C MET A 55 -26.67 9.17 7.58
N SER A 56 -27.09 10.20 6.83
CA SER A 56 -28.16 10.09 5.83
C SER A 56 -27.86 9.10 4.70
N THR A 57 -26.58 8.79 4.46
CA THR A 57 -26.14 7.80 3.45
C THR A 57 -25.57 6.52 4.08
N GLY A 58 -25.79 6.32 5.39
CA GLY A 58 -25.39 5.12 6.14
C GLY A 58 -24.11 5.27 6.96
N GLY A 59 -23.55 6.48 7.05
CA GLY A 59 -22.39 6.81 7.88
C GLY A 59 -21.08 6.19 7.40
N LEU A 60 -20.00 6.51 8.12
CA LEU A 60 -18.71 5.87 7.93
C LEU A 60 -18.76 4.40 8.37
N LYS A 61 -18.28 3.49 7.52
CA LYS A 61 -18.19 2.05 7.79
C LYS A 61 -16.75 1.57 7.70
N PHE A 62 -16.32 0.80 8.69
CA PHE A 62 -15.02 0.15 8.65
C PHE A 62 -14.99 -0.90 7.53
N VAL A 63 -13.94 -0.87 6.72
CA VAL A 63 -13.76 -1.81 5.60
C VAL A 63 -12.75 -2.88 5.96
N THR A 64 -11.51 -2.50 6.25
CA THR A 64 -10.43 -3.43 6.58
C THR A 64 -9.25 -2.70 7.22
N THR A 65 -8.38 -3.44 7.91
CA THR A 65 -7.06 -2.95 8.31
C THR A 65 -6.06 -3.36 7.23
N CYS A 66 -5.20 -2.42 6.83
CA CYS A 66 -4.13 -2.70 5.90
C CYS A 66 -2.77 -2.30 6.47
N TYR A 67 -1.75 -2.96 5.94
CA TYR A 67 -0.34 -2.76 6.24
C TYR A 67 0.39 -2.00 5.13
N GLY A 68 -0.33 -1.60 4.07
CA GLY A 68 0.11 -0.68 3.04
C GLY A 68 -0.59 -0.92 1.70
N ILE A 69 -0.46 0.05 0.81
CA ILE A 69 -1.07 0.03 -0.52
C ILE A 69 -0.11 -0.64 -1.51
N ILE A 70 -0.59 -1.68 -2.18
CA ILE A 70 0.11 -2.30 -3.31
C ILE A 70 -0.04 -1.43 -4.55
N GLY A 71 -1.23 -0.85 -4.74
CA GLY A 71 -1.49 0.15 -5.77
C GLY A 71 -2.92 0.15 -6.23
N PHE A 72 -3.15 0.86 -7.33
CA PHE A 72 -4.44 1.02 -7.96
C PHE A 72 -4.35 0.51 -9.40
N ILE A 73 -5.45 -0.08 -9.88
CA ILE A 73 -5.56 -0.50 -11.26
C ILE A 73 -6.98 -0.32 -11.76
N LYS A 74 -7.10 0.20 -12.97
CA LYS A 74 -8.34 0.17 -13.75
C LYS A 74 -8.12 -0.81 -14.90
N PHE A 75 -9.03 -1.77 -15.04
CA PHE A 75 -9.04 -2.66 -16.21
C PHE A 75 -9.84 -1.99 -17.33
N LEU A 76 -11.15 -2.19 -17.34
CA LEU A 76 -12.04 -1.54 -18.30
C LEU A 76 -12.71 -0.32 -17.67
N GLU A 77 -13.38 -0.52 -16.53
CA GLU A 77 -14.22 0.51 -15.95
C GLU A 77 -13.89 0.79 -14.47
N PRO A 78 -14.07 -0.15 -13.52
CA PRO A 78 -13.85 0.16 -12.13
C PRO A 78 -12.35 0.24 -11.82
N TYR A 79 -12.02 1.16 -10.92
CA TYR A 79 -10.74 1.11 -10.24
C TYR A 79 -10.78 0.06 -9.13
N TYR A 80 -9.65 -0.58 -8.89
CA TYR A 80 -9.44 -1.48 -7.76
C TYR A 80 -8.25 -0.98 -6.96
N MET A 81 -8.43 -0.95 -5.65
CA MET A 81 -7.37 -0.71 -4.68
C MET A 81 -6.87 -2.06 -4.17
N LEU A 82 -5.58 -2.34 -4.36
CA LEU A 82 -4.93 -3.55 -3.85
C LEU A 82 -4.21 -3.23 -2.54
N LEU A 83 -4.55 -3.97 -1.49
CA LEU A 83 -4.04 -3.75 -0.13
C LEU A 83 -3.35 -5.00 0.41
N ILE A 84 -2.31 -4.79 1.21
CA ILE A 84 -1.76 -5.82 2.09
C ILE A 84 -2.58 -5.82 3.37
N THR A 85 -3.35 -6.87 3.64
CA THR A 85 -4.18 -6.99 4.86
C THR A 85 -3.56 -7.87 5.93
N ASN A 86 -2.49 -8.59 5.60
CA ASN A 86 -1.64 -9.24 6.59
C ASN A 86 -0.21 -9.43 6.06
N ARG A 87 0.76 -9.43 6.97
CA ARG A 87 2.19 -9.59 6.69
C ARG A 87 2.90 -10.36 7.79
N ARG A 88 4.02 -10.99 7.45
CA ARG A 88 4.91 -11.68 8.41
C ARG A 88 6.33 -11.17 8.27
N LYS A 89 7.03 -10.91 9.39
CA LYS A 89 8.46 -10.57 9.39
C LYS A 89 9.25 -11.81 8.97
N ILE A 90 10.15 -11.67 8.00
CA ILE A 90 11.00 -12.75 7.48
C ILE A 90 12.48 -12.54 7.80
N GLY A 91 12.87 -11.34 8.24
CA GLY A 91 14.23 -11.04 8.63
C GLY A 91 14.46 -9.55 8.85
N THR A 92 15.73 -9.16 8.81
CA THR A 92 16.25 -7.81 8.99
C THR A 92 17.45 -7.59 8.07
N ILE A 93 17.47 -6.48 7.34
CA ILE A 93 18.63 -6.02 6.57
C ILE A 93 19.14 -4.77 7.27
N CYS A 94 20.39 -4.77 7.74
CA CYS A 94 20.99 -3.63 8.46
C CYS A 94 20.12 -3.10 9.62
N GLY A 95 19.43 -3.98 10.36
CA GLY A 95 18.50 -3.60 11.43
C GLY A 95 17.07 -3.24 10.97
N HIS A 96 16.83 -3.08 9.67
CA HIS A 96 15.51 -2.78 9.12
C HIS A 96 14.73 -4.07 8.85
N ALA A 97 13.54 -4.18 9.43
CA ALA A 97 12.70 -5.37 9.28
C ALA A 97 12.19 -5.55 7.85
N THR A 98 12.33 -6.77 7.32
CA THR A 98 11.81 -7.20 6.02
C THR A 98 10.61 -8.12 6.24
N TYR A 99 9.58 -7.97 5.41
CA TYR A 99 8.30 -8.63 5.53
C TYR A 99 7.90 -9.33 4.23
N THR A 100 7.15 -10.40 4.36
CA THR A 100 6.39 -11.00 3.25
C THR A 100 4.90 -10.76 3.44
N ILE A 101 4.13 -10.82 2.36
CA ILE A 101 2.67 -10.70 2.35
C ILE A 101 2.07 -12.05 2.75
N THR A 102 1.14 -12.07 3.69
CA THR A 102 0.39 -13.28 4.07
C THR A 102 -1.08 -13.21 3.65
N LYS A 103 -1.64 -12.00 3.53
CA LYS A 103 -2.98 -11.75 2.99
C LYS A 103 -3.00 -10.44 2.23
N SER A 104 -3.70 -10.43 1.10
CA SER A 104 -4.01 -9.23 0.33
C SER A 104 -5.49 -9.21 -0.04
N GLU A 105 -6.03 -8.02 -0.27
CA GLU A 105 -7.41 -7.82 -0.69
C GLU A 105 -7.48 -6.80 -1.84
N MET A 106 -8.42 -7.02 -2.76
CA MET A 106 -8.71 -6.13 -3.87
C MET A 106 -10.09 -5.50 -3.66
N ILE A 107 -10.12 -4.21 -3.39
CA ILE A 107 -11.35 -3.47 -3.06
C ILE A 107 -11.76 -2.64 -4.26
N PRO A 108 -12.98 -2.81 -4.81
CA PRO A 108 -13.45 -1.99 -5.92
C PRO A 108 -13.75 -0.56 -5.44
N VAL A 109 -13.36 0.42 -6.26
CA VAL A 109 -13.68 1.84 -6.13
C VAL A 109 -14.58 2.25 -7.32
N PRO A 110 -15.88 1.91 -7.27
CA PRO A 110 -16.78 2.16 -8.39
C PRO A 110 -17.20 3.64 -8.43
N HIS A 111 -17.41 4.16 -9.63
CA HIS A 111 -18.08 5.44 -9.81
C HIS A 111 -19.60 5.27 -9.54
N PRO A 112 -20.30 6.24 -8.92
CA PRO A 112 -21.72 6.10 -8.57
C PRO A 112 -22.65 5.79 -9.75
N SER A 113 -22.38 6.35 -10.93
CA SER A 113 -23.17 6.07 -12.14
C SER A 113 -22.87 4.70 -12.76
N VAL A 114 -21.79 4.03 -12.31
CA VAL A 114 -21.28 2.81 -12.95
C VAL A 114 -21.58 1.56 -12.14
N ARG A 115 -22.84 1.47 -11.70
CA ARG A 115 -23.49 0.20 -11.35
C ARG A 115 -23.90 -0.59 -12.60
N SER A 116 -23.20 -0.43 -13.73
CA SER A 116 -23.62 -0.98 -15.02
C SER A 116 -23.06 -2.38 -15.29
N LYS A 117 -23.67 -3.09 -16.23
CA LYS A 117 -23.31 -4.44 -16.72
C LYS A 117 -21.81 -4.64 -17.01
N MET A 118 -21.05 -3.56 -17.24
CA MET A 118 -19.63 -3.62 -17.61
C MET A 118 -18.69 -4.00 -16.45
N ALA A 119 -18.96 -3.56 -15.21
CA ALA A 119 -18.19 -3.94 -14.03
C ALA A 119 -18.28 -5.45 -13.70
N TYR A 120 -19.28 -6.12 -14.28
CA TYR A 120 -19.50 -7.58 -14.21
C TYR A 120 -19.38 -8.25 -15.59
N SER A 121 -18.82 -7.55 -16.58
CA SER A 121 -18.61 -8.14 -17.90
C SER A 121 -17.68 -9.35 -17.81
N LYS A 122 -17.78 -10.23 -18.80
CA LYS A 122 -16.90 -11.40 -18.90
C LYS A 122 -15.43 -10.99 -18.98
N ASP A 123 -15.13 -9.91 -19.69
CA ASP A 123 -13.77 -9.41 -19.89
C ASP A 123 -13.19 -8.79 -18.62
N GLU A 124 -13.96 -7.94 -17.94
CA GLU A 124 -13.56 -7.38 -16.64
C GLU A 124 -13.22 -8.49 -15.62
N ASN A 125 -14.10 -9.49 -15.52
CA ASN A 125 -13.86 -10.64 -14.64
C ASN A 125 -12.65 -11.49 -15.09
N ARG A 126 -12.38 -11.57 -16.39
CA ARG A 126 -11.19 -12.26 -16.92
C ARG A 126 -9.91 -11.55 -16.51
N TYR A 127 -9.83 -10.21 -16.62
CA TYR A 127 -8.65 -9.45 -16.22
C TYR A 127 -8.41 -9.52 -14.70
N LYS A 128 -9.48 -9.44 -13.90
CA LYS A 128 -9.39 -9.65 -12.45
C LYS A 128 -8.84 -11.03 -12.11
N LYS A 129 -9.35 -12.09 -12.74
CA LYS A 129 -8.86 -13.46 -12.53
C LYS A 129 -7.39 -13.60 -12.92
N LEU A 130 -6.98 -12.95 -14.00
CA LEU A 130 -5.58 -12.96 -14.43
C LEU A 130 -4.68 -12.30 -13.37
N LEU A 131 -5.04 -11.12 -12.86
CA LEU A 131 -4.26 -10.47 -11.81
C LEU A 131 -4.27 -11.28 -10.51
N CYS A 132 -5.43 -11.83 -10.11
CA CYS A 132 -5.56 -12.66 -8.92
C CYS A 132 -4.91 -14.04 -9.04
N SER A 133 -4.53 -14.48 -10.25
CA SER A 133 -3.77 -15.73 -10.44
C SER A 133 -2.33 -15.62 -9.93
N LEU A 134 -1.82 -14.39 -9.80
CA LEU A 134 -0.53 -14.10 -9.20
C LEU A 134 -0.66 -14.17 -7.67
N ASP A 135 -0.03 -15.18 -7.07
CA ASP A 135 -0.02 -15.35 -5.61
C ASP A 135 0.99 -14.40 -4.98
N LEU A 136 0.52 -13.22 -4.56
CA LEU A 136 1.31 -12.21 -3.87
C LEU A 136 1.95 -12.71 -2.55
N ARG A 137 1.57 -13.89 -2.04
CA ARG A 137 2.15 -14.48 -0.82
C ARG A 137 3.41 -15.30 -1.09
N LYS A 138 3.70 -15.60 -2.36
CA LYS A 138 4.87 -16.37 -2.77
C LYS A 138 5.93 -15.42 -3.28
N ASP A 139 7.12 -15.48 -2.67
CA ASP A 139 8.33 -14.82 -3.18
C ASP A 139 8.22 -13.29 -3.32
N PHE A 140 7.24 -12.65 -2.67
CA PHE A 140 7.19 -11.20 -2.52
C PHE A 140 7.63 -10.77 -1.13
N PHE A 141 8.50 -9.77 -1.10
CA PHE A 141 8.95 -9.15 0.14
C PHE A 141 9.15 -7.64 0.00
N PHE A 142 9.13 -6.97 1.15
CA PHE A 142 9.27 -5.53 1.24
C PHE A 142 9.81 -5.09 2.61
N SER A 143 10.23 -3.83 2.71
CA SER A 143 10.54 -3.18 3.98
C SER A 143 9.94 -1.78 3.99
N TYR A 144 9.49 -1.33 5.17
CA TYR A 144 8.97 0.02 5.36
C TYR A 144 10.08 1.08 5.44
N SER A 145 11.25 0.67 5.89
CA SER A 145 12.34 1.59 6.25
C SER A 145 13.64 1.28 5.52
N TYR A 146 13.63 0.35 4.56
CA TYR A 146 14.81 -0.01 3.77
C TYR A 146 14.42 -0.24 2.32
N HIS A 147 15.21 0.30 1.40
CA HIS A 147 14.98 0.15 -0.04
C HIS A 147 15.48 -1.21 -0.52
N VAL A 148 14.67 -2.26 -0.32
CA VAL A 148 14.98 -3.65 -0.68
C VAL A 148 15.17 -3.88 -2.18
N MET A 149 14.63 -2.99 -3.02
CA MET A 149 14.81 -3.01 -4.48
C MET A 149 16.20 -2.54 -4.93
N ARG A 150 17.03 -2.06 -4.00
CA ARG A 150 18.39 -1.60 -4.24
C ARG A 150 19.40 -2.54 -3.58
N SER A 151 20.55 -2.69 -4.22
CA SER A 151 21.73 -3.32 -3.61
C SER A 151 22.20 -2.52 -2.38
N LEU A 152 22.87 -3.19 -1.44
CA LEU A 152 23.48 -2.53 -0.27
C LEU A 152 24.41 -1.37 -0.66
N GLN A 153 25.28 -1.55 -1.67
CA GLN A 153 26.19 -0.51 -2.14
C GLN A 153 25.44 0.77 -2.52
N LYS A 154 24.40 0.67 -3.35
CA LYS A 154 23.55 1.82 -3.75
C LYS A 154 22.87 2.48 -2.56
N ASN A 155 22.39 1.71 -1.59
CA ASN A 155 21.77 2.25 -0.37
C ASN A 155 22.77 2.99 0.53
N LEU A 156 24.07 2.68 0.46
CA LEU A 156 25.11 3.37 1.21
C LEU A 156 25.72 4.56 0.44
N SER A 157 25.75 4.49 -0.90
CA SER A 157 26.40 5.50 -1.75
C SER A 157 25.47 6.63 -2.18
N GLU A 158 24.18 6.35 -2.38
CA GLU A 158 23.20 7.33 -2.84
C GLU A 158 22.36 7.86 -1.67
N ASN A 159 22.90 8.83 -0.92
CA ASN A 159 22.14 9.50 0.14
C ASN A 159 21.01 10.42 -0.39
N ASN A 160 20.97 10.70 -1.71
CA ASN A 160 20.23 11.86 -2.25
C ASN A 160 19.28 11.60 -3.43
N THR A 161 19.05 10.36 -3.87
CA THR A 161 17.94 10.09 -4.82
C THR A 161 16.62 10.13 -4.05
N ALA A 162 16.14 11.32 -3.70
CA ALA A 162 14.85 11.48 -3.01
C ALA A 162 13.67 11.27 -3.98
N GLY A 163 12.61 10.60 -3.51
CA GLY A 163 11.29 10.64 -4.14
C GLY A 163 11.02 9.60 -5.24
N HIS A 164 10.31 10.03 -6.29
CA HIS A 164 9.70 9.18 -7.33
C HIS A 164 10.67 8.25 -8.05
N LYS A 165 11.86 8.75 -8.37
CA LYS A 165 12.89 8.02 -9.13
C LYS A 165 13.42 6.78 -8.40
N LEU A 166 13.27 6.70 -7.08
CA LEU A 166 13.64 5.51 -6.29
C LEU A 166 12.86 4.26 -6.71
N TYR A 167 11.61 4.47 -7.12
CA TYR A 167 10.65 3.41 -7.40
C TYR A 167 10.56 3.07 -8.89
N GLU A 168 11.11 3.91 -9.77
CA GLU A 168 11.21 3.70 -11.22
C GLU A 168 12.36 2.74 -11.56
N THR A 169 12.26 1.50 -11.06
CA THR A 169 13.26 0.46 -11.32
C THR A 169 12.56 -0.85 -11.68
N MET A 170 13.24 -1.68 -12.49
CA MET A 170 12.73 -3.01 -12.86
C MET A 170 12.53 -3.97 -11.66
N PHE A 171 13.06 -3.62 -10.49
CA PHE A 171 12.96 -4.44 -9.27
C PHE A 171 11.73 -4.10 -8.42
N VAL A 172 11.03 -3.00 -8.70
CA VAL A 172 9.78 -2.66 -8.04
C VAL A 172 8.63 -3.23 -8.88
N TRP A 173 8.15 -4.41 -8.49
CA TRP A 173 7.13 -5.14 -9.24
C TRP A 173 5.83 -4.34 -9.41
N ASN A 174 5.42 -3.60 -8.38
CA ASN A 174 4.20 -2.78 -8.37
C ASN A 174 4.44 -1.31 -8.75
N GLU A 175 5.50 -1.01 -9.51
CA GLU A 175 5.79 0.37 -9.95
C GLU A 175 4.58 0.96 -10.69
N PHE A 176 4.06 0.23 -11.69
CA PHE A 176 2.91 0.67 -12.48
C PHE A 176 1.67 0.91 -11.60
N LEU A 177 1.36 -0.02 -10.69
CA LEU A 177 0.18 0.05 -9.81
C LEU A 177 0.25 1.25 -8.85
N THR A 178 1.45 1.69 -8.47
CA THR A 178 1.64 2.81 -7.54
C THR A 178 1.83 4.15 -8.23
N ARG A 179 1.92 4.18 -9.57
CA ARG A 179 2.31 5.38 -10.31
C ARG A 179 1.34 6.54 -10.11
N GLU A 180 0.03 6.28 -10.21
CA GLU A 180 -1.01 7.31 -10.07
C GLU A 180 -1.01 7.95 -8.68
N ILE A 181 -1.08 7.15 -7.61
CA ILE A 181 -1.02 7.68 -6.23
C ILE A 181 0.29 8.42 -5.95
N ARG A 182 1.42 7.91 -6.46
CA ARG A 182 2.71 8.58 -6.32
C ARG A 182 2.66 9.95 -7.02
N ASN A 183 2.24 10.01 -8.27
CA ASN A 183 2.16 11.27 -9.02
C ASN A 183 1.18 12.27 -8.39
N ASN A 184 0.08 11.80 -7.82
CA ASN A 184 -0.90 12.68 -7.17
C ASN A 184 -0.36 13.26 -5.85
N LEU A 185 0.29 12.42 -5.03
CA LEU A 185 0.74 12.82 -3.68
C LEU A 185 2.16 13.40 -3.65
N GLN A 186 2.93 13.25 -4.72
CA GLN A 186 4.35 13.62 -4.81
C GLN A 186 5.22 12.98 -3.72
N ASN A 187 4.80 11.81 -3.21
CA ASN A 187 5.52 11.04 -2.21
C ASN A 187 5.19 9.54 -2.29
N SER A 188 5.83 8.71 -1.44
CA SER A 188 5.65 7.26 -1.41
C SER A 188 5.15 6.71 -0.07
N THR A 189 4.69 7.58 0.83
CA THR A 189 4.39 7.25 2.25
C THR A 189 3.35 6.14 2.39
N TRP A 190 2.33 6.12 1.52
CA TRP A 190 1.22 5.17 1.57
C TRP A 190 1.49 3.86 0.83
N THR A 191 2.46 3.88 -0.07
CA THR A 191 2.76 2.77 -0.98
C THR A 191 3.97 1.99 -0.52
N ILE A 192 4.04 0.73 -0.91
CA ILE A 192 5.17 -0.14 -0.59
C ILE A 192 5.84 -0.59 -1.89
N ALA A 193 7.17 -0.58 -1.95
CA ALA A 193 7.90 -1.27 -3.02
C ALA A 193 7.88 -2.77 -2.78
N LEU A 194 7.20 -3.52 -3.65
CA LEU A 194 7.25 -4.98 -3.65
C LEU A 194 8.37 -5.47 -4.56
N VAL A 195 9.23 -6.32 -4.01
CA VAL A 195 10.25 -7.04 -4.78
C VAL A 195 9.83 -8.50 -4.88
N HIS A 196 9.88 -9.04 -6.09
CA HIS A 196 9.69 -10.46 -6.35
C HIS A 196 11.06 -11.16 -6.40
N GLY A 197 11.23 -12.22 -5.62
CA GLY A 197 12.46 -12.99 -5.55
C GLY A 197 12.57 -13.76 -4.24
N PHE A 198 13.81 -14.06 -3.85
CA PHE A 198 14.08 -14.89 -2.69
C PHE A 198 14.73 -14.09 -1.55
N PHE A 199 14.28 -14.34 -0.31
CA PHE A 199 14.89 -13.80 0.89
C PHE A 199 15.15 -14.91 1.90
N LYS A 200 16.38 -15.01 2.39
CA LYS A 200 16.77 -15.92 3.46
C LYS A 200 17.79 -15.24 4.38
N GLN A 201 17.56 -15.36 5.68
CA GLN A 201 18.50 -14.94 6.71
C GLN A 201 18.75 -16.12 7.66
N VAL A 202 20.02 -16.38 7.96
CA VAL A 202 20.44 -17.45 8.86
C VAL A 202 21.29 -16.83 9.96
N HIS A 203 20.99 -17.19 11.21
CA HIS A 203 21.84 -16.83 12.34
C HIS A 203 22.96 -17.85 12.46
N LEU A 204 24.20 -17.37 12.43
CA LEU A 204 25.38 -18.20 12.68
C LEU A 204 25.75 -18.06 14.15
N HIS A 205 25.90 -19.19 14.84
CA HIS A 205 26.49 -19.23 16.17
C HIS A 205 27.94 -19.66 16.02
N ALA A 206 28.88 -18.76 16.33
CA ALA A 206 30.28 -19.14 16.48
C ALA A 206 30.54 -19.46 17.96
N GLN A 207 30.85 -20.72 18.28
CA GLN A 207 31.48 -21.05 19.55
C GLN A 207 32.96 -20.72 19.40
N ILE A 208 33.40 -19.69 20.12
CA ILE A 208 34.83 -19.45 20.29
C ILE A 208 35.30 -20.57 21.23
N LEU A 209 35.97 -21.58 20.67
CA LEU A 209 36.73 -22.54 21.47
C LEU A 209 37.82 -21.74 22.18
N GLY A 210 37.67 -21.58 23.50
CA GLY A 210 38.69 -20.96 24.33
C GLY A 210 39.97 -21.79 24.23
N GLU A 211 41.07 -21.13 23.87
CA GLU A 211 42.41 -21.69 24.00
C GLU A 211 42.69 -21.93 25.49
N SER A 212 43.05 -23.16 25.81
CA SER A 212 43.44 -23.66 27.14
C SER A 212 44.85 -23.25 27.52
#